data_AF-A0A6G2JF98-F1
#
_entry.id   AF-A0A6G2JF98-F1
#
_cell.length_a   1.000
_cell.length_b   1.000
_cell.length_c   1.000
_cell.angle_alpha   90.00
_cell.angle_beta   90.00
_cell.angle_gamma   90.00
#
_symmetry.space_group_name_H-M   'P 1'
#
loop_
_entity.id
_entity.type
_entity.pdbx_description
1 polymer ?
#
loop_
_entity_poly.entity_id
_entity_poly.type
_entity_poly.pdbx_seq_one_letter_code
_entity_poly.pdbx_strand_id
1 'polypeptide(L)'
;MRSWSSMEEFEAFLDGGGLVEPDDDMPDAYREAVFRFIELHANSEYMGGLTERDWIAKAPGLTNKLTALAKTQDEIGHAHLLYMVAADMGVKTRDEMTTDLLAGRTTFHNVFHYRAYSWGDQIAIAYLVDAAALASQQAVFKNCSYGPYKRILRRIIAEEGFHMRNGEELLLKMAKGTAQQHEMMQEGIDRWWWPSVQLFGPDTRPDDVLLRWHIKSERNEDLRDRFVQKMVPQLTAAGFTIPDPDLHQDPETGRWVSGEIDWDALKAAIAGRGPDSARRLNDARLAWDGAAWVRSALDEAAAVSA
;
A
#
# COMPACT_ATOMS: atom_id res chain seq x y z
N MET A 1 -9.73 -16.01 -25.89
CA MET A 1 -10.93 -16.29 -25.09
C MET A 1 -11.00 -17.75 -24.68
N ARG A 2 -10.52 -18.05 -23.47
CA ARG A 2 -10.80 -19.31 -22.76
C ARG A 2 -12.16 -19.20 -22.05
N SER A 3 -12.78 -20.34 -21.82
CA SER A 3 -14.02 -20.46 -21.04
C SER A 3 -13.91 -21.71 -20.17
N TRP A 4 -14.59 -21.73 -19.02
CA TRP A 4 -14.58 -22.87 -18.10
C TRP A 4 -16.01 -23.36 -17.88
N SER A 5 -16.18 -24.67 -17.85
CA SER A 5 -17.47 -25.32 -17.62
C SER A 5 -17.87 -25.37 -16.14
N SER A 6 -16.92 -25.14 -15.23
CA SER A 6 -17.12 -25.14 -13.78
C SER A 6 -16.03 -24.34 -13.05
N MET A 7 -16.30 -24.00 -11.78
CA MET A 7 -15.28 -23.39 -10.91
C MET A 7 -14.10 -24.32 -10.66
N GLU A 8 -14.31 -25.64 -10.62
CA GLU A 8 -13.22 -26.63 -10.43
C GLU A 8 -12.25 -26.60 -11.61
N GLU A 9 -12.75 -26.48 -12.85
CA GLU A 9 -11.91 -26.36 -14.04
C GLU A 9 -11.13 -25.04 -14.05
N PHE A 10 -11.78 -23.94 -13.63
CA PHE A 10 -11.13 -22.63 -13.46
C PHE A 10 -10.00 -22.71 -12.43
N GLU A 11 -10.26 -23.29 -11.26
CA GLU A 11 -9.27 -23.43 -10.20
C GLU A 11 -8.11 -24.34 -10.59
N ALA A 12 -8.37 -25.46 -11.26
CA ALA A 12 -7.32 -26.32 -11.81
C ALA A 12 -6.41 -25.58 -12.80
N PHE A 13 -6.97 -24.67 -13.60
CA PHE A 13 -6.19 -23.80 -14.48
C PHE A 13 -5.30 -22.83 -13.70
N LEU A 14 -5.81 -22.20 -12.62
CA LEU A 14 -5.00 -21.31 -11.79
C LEU A 14 -3.90 -22.07 -11.04
N ASP A 15 -4.21 -23.24 -10.48
CA ASP A 15 -3.25 -24.11 -9.78
C ASP A 15 -2.14 -24.62 -10.70
N GLY A 16 -2.43 -24.75 -12.00
CA GLY A 16 -1.44 -25.01 -13.04
C GLY A 16 -0.52 -23.84 -13.38
N GLY A 17 -0.65 -22.69 -12.70
CA GLY A 17 0.09 -21.46 -12.98
C GLY A 17 -0.50 -20.63 -14.12
N GLY A 18 -1.77 -20.87 -14.45
CA GLY A 18 -2.50 -20.16 -15.48
C GLY A 18 -2.69 -18.67 -15.17
N LEU A 19 -2.51 -17.83 -16.19
CA LEU A 19 -2.84 -16.41 -16.13
C LEU A 19 -4.17 -16.14 -16.83
N VAL A 20 -5.13 -15.57 -16.10
CA VAL A 20 -6.40 -15.05 -16.61
C VAL A 20 -6.14 -13.71 -17.30
N GLU A 21 -6.63 -13.57 -18.53
CA GLU A 21 -6.50 -12.38 -19.36
C GLU A 21 -7.87 -11.72 -19.61
N PRO A 22 -7.92 -10.43 -20.00
CA PRO A 22 -9.18 -9.70 -20.16
C PRO A 22 -10.17 -10.29 -21.16
N ASP A 23 -9.66 -11.03 -22.16
CA ASP A 23 -10.47 -11.65 -23.20
C ASP A 23 -10.94 -13.05 -22.84
N ASP A 24 -10.53 -13.60 -21.70
CA ASP A 24 -11.12 -14.83 -21.20
C ASP A 24 -12.49 -14.54 -20.60
N ASP A 25 -13.32 -15.59 -20.54
CA ASP A 25 -14.43 -15.58 -19.61
C ASP A 25 -13.88 -15.34 -18.18
N MET A 26 -14.70 -14.99 -17.20
CA MET A 26 -14.19 -14.86 -15.84
C MET A 26 -15.34 -15.10 -14.89
N PRO A 27 -15.27 -16.12 -14.01
CA PRO A 27 -16.31 -16.32 -13.02
C PRO A 27 -16.54 -15.04 -12.21
N ASP A 28 -17.80 -14.60 -12.08
CA ASP A 28 -18.15 -13.32 -11.45
C ASP A 28 -17.54 -13.18 -10.05
N ALA A 29 -17.54 -14.25 -9.26
CA ALA A 29 -16.95 -14.25 -7.92
C ALA A 29 -15.43 -13.96 -7.93
N TYR A 30 -14.71 -14.48 -8.93
CA TYR A 30 -13.29 -14.17 -9.11
C TYR A 30 -13.10 -12.73 -9.59
N ARG A 31 -13.89 -12.29 -10.57
CA ARG A 31 -13.88 -10.91 -11.08
C ARG A 31 -14.04 -9.90 -9.96
N GLU A 32 -15.04 -10.08 -9.12
CA GLU A 32 -15.31 -9.22 -7.96
C GLU A 32 -14.19 -9.25 -6.92
N ALA A 33 -13.62 -10.42 -6.64
CA ALA A 33 -12.51 -10.54 -5.69
C ALA A 33 -11.25 -9.83 -6.18
N VAL A 34 -10.89 -9.98 -7.46
CA VAL A 34 -9.76 -9.28 -8.07
C VAL A 34 -10.04 -7.78 -8.11
N PHE A 35 -11.23 -7.38 -8.56
CA PHE A 35 -11.63 -5.97 -8.62
C PHE A 35 -11.47 -5.28 -7.27
N ARG A 36 -12.05 -5.84 -6.20
CA ARG A 36 -11.97 -5.25 -4.85
C ARG A 36 -10.54 -5.18 -4.33
N PHE A 37 -9.70 -6.17 -4.68
CA PHE A 37 -8.29 -6.16 -4.29
C PHE A 37 -7.49 -5.07 -5.01
N ILE A 38 -7.72 -4.88 -6.31
CA ILE A 38 -7.06 -3.83 -7.09
C ILE A 38 -7.60 -2.45 -6.73
N GLU A 39 -8.90 -2.29 -6.47
CA GLU A 39 -9.51 -1.04 -5.99
C GLU A 39 -8.88 -0.61 -4.65
N LEU A 40 -8.74 -1.53 -3.69
CA LEU A 40 -8.04 -1.26 -2.43
C LEU A 40 -6.61 -0.77 -2.67
N HIS A 41 -5.88 -1.43 -3.58
CA HIS A 41 -4.51 -1.05 -3.92
C HIS A 41 -4.46 0.34 -4.57
N ALA A 42 -5.30 0.61 -5.58
CA ALA A 42 -5.38 1.89 -6.26
C ALA A 42 -5.72 3.04 -5.30
N ASN A 43 -6.69 2.83 -4.41
CA ASN A 43 -7.05 3.80 -3.38
C ASN A 43 -5.87 4.08 -2.45
N SER A 44 -5.07 3.05 -2.14
CA SER A 44 -3.92 3.15 -1.26
C SER A 44 -2.79 3.95 -1.89
N GLU A 45 -2.45 3.70 -3.16
CA GLU A 45 -1.48 4.51 -3.90
C GLU A 45 -1.92 5.99 -3.98
N TYR A 46 -3.21 6.23 -4.23
CA TYR A 46 -3.73 7.60 -4.30
C TYR A 46 -3.62 8.31 -2.94
N MET A 47 -4.07 7.65 -1.86
CA MET A 47 -3.98 8.20 -0.52
C MET A 47 -2.54 8.25 0.00
N GLY A 48 -1.65 7.38 -0.48
CA GLY A 48 -0.21 7.39 -0.21
C GLY A 48 0.45 8.61 -0.82
N GLY A 49 0.28 8.80 -2.14
CA GLY A 49 0.78 9.98 -2.85
C GLY A 49 0.28 11.30 -2.24
N LEU A 50 -0.98 11.37 -1.79
CA LEU A 50 -1.50 12.54 -1.08
C LEU A 50 -0.85 12.75 0.30
N THR A 51 -0.35 11.71 0.96
CA THR A 51 0.36 11.79 2.25
C THR A 51 1.77 12.35 2.02
N GLU A 52 2.48 11.79 1.05
CA GLU A 52 3.81 12.24 0.60
C GLU A 52 3.81 13.71 0.16
N ARG A 53 2.77 14.10 -0.58
CA ARG A 53 2.58 15.47 -1.07
C ARG A 53 2.63 16.52 0.06
N ASP A 54 2.10 16.21 1.24
CA ASP A 54 2.03 17.14 2.38
C ASP A 54 3.42 17.57 2.90
N TRP A 55 4.48 16.83 2.52
CA TRP A 55 5.87 17.07 2.87
C TRP A 55 6.74 17.68 1.77
N ILE A 56 6.30 17.71 0.51
CA ILE A 56 7.08 18.30 -0.60
C ILE A 56 7.52 19.74 -0.27
N ALA A 57 6.61 20.57 0.24
CA ALA A 57 6.93 21.95 0.58
C ALA A 57 7.92 22.07 1.76
N LYS A 58 7.90 21.11 2.69
CA LYS A 58 8.60 21.13 3.98
C LYS A 58 9.90 20.32 3.99
N ALA A 59 10.15 19.52 2.95
CA ALA A 59 11.32 18.66 2.86
C ALA A 59 12.63 19.47 3.02
N PRO A 60 13.56 19.02 3.90
CA PRO A 60 14.78 19.76 4.19
C PRO A 60 15.77 19.64 3.04
N GLY A 61 16.06 20.76 2.38
CA GLY A 61 17.00 20.81 1.26
C GLY A 61 16.40 20.39 -0.08
N LEU A 62 17.03 20.84 -1.17
CA LEU A 62 16.51 20.63 -2.53
C LEU A 62 16.54 19.17 -2.96
N THR A 63 17.57 18.41 -2.58
CA THR A 63 17.67 16.98 -2.92
C THR A 63 16.49 16.19 -2.36
N ASN A 64 16.22 16.32 -1.06
CA ASN A 64 15.10 15.62 -0.42
C ASN A 64 13.74 16.06 -0.98
N LYS A 65 13.62 17.35 -1.33
CA LYS A 65 12.42 17.88 -1.98
C LYS A 65 12.18 17.27 -3.36
N LEU A 66 13.24 17.12 -4.17
CA LEU A 66 13.15 16.46 -5.47
C LEU A 66 12.79 14.98 -5.32
N THR A 67 13.36 14.28 -4.34
CA THR A 67 13.02 12.88 -4.07
C THR A 67 11.56 12.72 -3.62
N ALA A 68 11.08 13.56 -2.70
CA ALA A 68 9.68 13.53 -2.27
C ALA A 68 8.71 13.82 -3.44
N LEU A 69 9.08 14.73 -4.34
CA LEU A 69 8.31 15.02 -5.55
C LEU A 69 8.29 13.82 -6.50
N ALA A 70 9.44 13.17 -6.73
CA ALA A 70 9.52 11.99 -7.58
C ALA A 70 8.70 10.83 -7.02
N LYS A 71 8.81 10.53 -5.71
CA LYS A 71 7.97 9.50 -5.04
C LYS A 71 6.49 9.82 -5.19
N THR A 72 6.08 11.05 -4.87
CA THR A 72 4.68 11.47 -5.01
C THR A 72 4.17 11.32 -6.45
N GLN A 73 5.01 11.63 -7.44
CA GLN A 73 4.66 11.46 -8.85
C GLN A 73 4.46 9.98 -9.21
N ASP A 74 5.35 9.10 -8.76
CA ASP A 74 5.25 7.66 -8.99
C ASP A 74 3.98 7.09 -8.38
N GLU A 75 3.68 7.40 -7.11
CA GLU A 75 2.47 6.94 -6.39
C GLU A 75 1.17 7.33 -7.10
N ILE A 76 1.06 8.58 -7.57
CA ILE A 76 -0.10 9.02 -8.35
C ILE A 76 -0.15 8.31 -9.71
N GLY A 77 0.99 8.02 -10.32
CA GLY A 77 1.09 7.21 -11.53
C GLY A 77 0.66 5.76 -11.30
N HIS A 78 1.05 5.15 -10.19
CA HIS A 78 0.68 3.79 -9.79
C HIS A 78 -0.81 3.69 -9.55
N ALA A 79 -1.38 4.62 -8.79
CA ALA A 79 -2.83 4.73 -8.59
C ALA A 79 -3.58 4.77 -9.93
N HIS A 80 -3.12 5.60 -10.87
CA HIS A 80 -3.73 5.71 -12.18
C HIS A 80 -3.70 4.39 -12.97
N LEU A 81 -2.56 3.71 -13.00
CA LEU A 81 -2.41 2.41 -13.66
C LEU A 81 -3.33 1.35 -13.04
N LEU A 82 -3.44 1.32 -11.71
CA LEU A 82 -4.28 0.37 -11.00
C LEU A 82 -5.77 0.64 -11.23
N TYR A 83 -6.20 1.91 -11.19
CA TYR A 83 -7.58 2.28 -11.53
C TYR A 83 -7.95 1.91 -12.96
N MET A 84 -7.03 2.01 -13.92
CA MET A 84 -7.27 1.54 -15.29
C MET A 84 -7.50 0.04 -15.32
N VAL A 85 -6.62 -0.75 -14.69
CA VAL A 85 -6.77 -2.21 -14.66
C VAL A 85 -8.05 -2.65 -13.94
N ALA A 86 -8.41 -1.99 -12.85
CA ALA A 86 -9.66 -2.26 -12.14
C ALA A 86 -10.90 -1.91 -12.99
N ALA A 87 -10.87 -0.78 -13.69
CA ALA A 87 -11.97 -0.35 -14.54
C ALA A 87 -12.21 -1.28 -15.74
N ASP A 88 -11.14 -1.85 -16.31
CA ASP A 88 -11.22 -2.84 -17.39
C ASP A 88 -11.97 -4.12 -16.98
N MET A 89 -12.15 -4.37 -15.66
CA MET A 89 -12.94 -5.50 -15.18
C MET A 89 -14.45 -5.29 -15.34
N GLY A 90 -14.91 -4.06 -15.59
CA GLY A 90 -16.30 -3.71 -15.84
C GLY A 90 -17.21 -3.63 -14.60
N VAL A 91 -16.64 -3.72 -13.38
CA VAL A 91 -17.41 -3.66 -12.12
C VAL A 91 -17.74 -2.22 -11.74
N LYS A 92 -16.75 -1.32 -11.81
CA LYS A 92 -16.90 0.13 -11.64
C LYS A 92 -16.01 0.88 -12.61
N THR A 93 -16.46 2.05 -13.02
CA THR A 93 -15.63 3.05 -13.71
C THR A 93 -14.63 3.70 -12.76
N ARG A 94 -13.62 4.38 -13.31
CA ARG A 94 -12.63 5.15 -12.54
C ARG A 94 -13.28 6.25 -11.70
N ASP A 95 -14.32 6.89 -12.22
CA ASP A 95 -15.05 7.96 -11.53
C ASP A 95 -15.88 7.41 -10.37
N GLU A 96 -16.52 6.25 -10.54
CA GLU A 96 -17.24 5.57 -9.46
C GLU A 96 -16.29 5.15 -8.34
N MET A 97 -15.14 4.53 -8.65
CA MET A 97 -14.13 4.17 -7.65
C MET A 97 -13.62 5.39 -6.88
N THR A 98 -13.30 6.47 -7.61
CA THR A 98 -12.82 7.72 -7.00
C THR A 98 -13.90 8.35 -6.12
N THR A 99 -15.13 8.42 -6.59
CA THR A 99 -16.25 9.00 -5.83
C THR A 99 -16.57 8.16 -4.59
N ASP A 100 -16.48 6.83 -4.68
CA ASP A 100 -16.64 5.92 -3.54
C ASP A 100 -15.56 6.14 -2.49
N LEU A 101 -14.29 6.24 -2.90
CA LEU A 101 -13.17 6.52 -2.00
C LEU A 101 -13.39 7.85 -1.27
N LEU A 102 -13.67 8.92 -2.01
CA LEU A 102 -13.84 10.27 -1.44
C LEU A 102 -15.06 10.39 -0.53
N ALA A 103 -16.06 9.54 -0.73
CA ALA A 103 -17.22 9.42 0.14
C ALA A 103 -17.02 8.45 1.32
N GLY A 104 -15.85 7.81 1.43
CA GLY A 104 -15.53 6.84 2.48
C GLY A 104 -16.30 5.53 2.36
N ARG A 105 -16.77 5.17 1.15
CA ARG A 105 -17.49 3.91 0.89
C ARG A 105 -16.56 2.73 0.62
N THR A 106 -15.34 3.01 0.19
CA THR A 106 -14.28 2.03 -0.05
C THR A 106 -13.08 2.32 0.84
N THR A 107 -12.24 1.31 1.03
CA THR A 107 -11.13 1.34 1.98
C THR A 107 -9.79 1.55 1.27
N PHE A 108 -8.78 1.93 2.04
CA PHE A 108 -7.36 2.01 1.66
C PHE A 108 -6.50 1.52 2.83
N HIS A 109 -5.20 1.31 2.62
CA HIS A 109 -4.31 0.77 3.66
C HIS A 109 -4.30 1.65 4.93
N ASN A 110 -4.29 0.98 6.09
CA ASN A 110 -4.37 1.57 7.43
C ASN A 110 -3.34 2.68 7.67
N VAL A 111 -2.13 2.54 7.15
CA VAL A 111 -1.01 3.48 7.31
C VAL A 111 -1.37 4.90 6.86
N PHE A 112 -2.22 5.06 5.86
CA PHE A 112 -2.62 6.40 5.36
C PHE A 112 -3.76 7.04 6.16
N HIS A 113 -4.19 6.39 7.24
CA HIS A 113 -5.04 6.98 8.28
C HIS A 113 -4.24 7.62 9.41
N TYR A 114 -2.91 7.62 9.34
CA TYR A 114 -2.01 8.25 10.30
C TYR A 114 -1.36 9.50 9.70
N ARG A 115 -0.99 10.45 10.56
CA ARG A 115 -0.41 11.73 10.15
C ARG A 115 1.10 11.74 10.34
N ALA A 116 1.82 12.18 9.31
CA ALA A 116 3.23 12.51 9.41
C ALA A 116 3.40 13.92 10.02
N TYR A 117 4.00 14.03 11.21
CA TYR A 117 4.17 15.28 11.98
C TYR A 117 5.57 15.89 11.82
N SER A 118 6.60 15.09 11.56
CA SER A 118 8.00 15.47 11.43
C SER A 118 8.65 14.88 10.17
N TRP A 119 9.86 15.34 9.83
CA TRP A 119 10.63 14.74 8.75
C TRP A 119 11.03 13.29 9.07
N GLY A 120 11.20 12.96 10.36
CA GLY A 120 11.42 11.58 10.80
C GLY A 120 10.26 10.64 10.46
N ASP A 121 9.01 11.12 10.49
CA ASP A 121 7.87 10.36 9.97
C ASP A 121 7.98 10.07 8.50
N GLN A 122 8.36 11.07 7.72
CA GLN A 122 8.43 10.94 6.28
C GLN A 122 9.49 9.90 5.89
N ILE A 123 10.58 9.83 6.65
CA ILE A 123 11.60 8.78 6.50
C ILE A 123 11.04 7.43 6.96
N ALA A 124 10.31 7.37 8.08
CA ALA A 124 9.73 6.14 8.59
C ALA A 124 8.69 5.55 7.63
N ILE A 125 7.86 6.37 6.98
CA ILE A 125 6.95 5.96 5.91
C ILE A 125 7.76 5.38 4.75
N ALA A 126 8.71 6.15 4.21
CA ALA A 126 9.51 5.75 3.06
C ALA A 126 10.40 4.51 3.29
N TYR A 127 10.53 4.05 4.54
CA TYR A 127 11.32 2.86 4.85
C TYR A 127 10.48 1.73 5.44
N LEU A 128 9.76 1.95 6.56
CA LEU A 128 8.97 0.91 7.22
C LEU A 128 7.71 0.56 6.43
N VAL A 129 6.96 1.59 6.03
CA VAL A 129 5.69 1.39 5.29
C VAL A 129 5.99 0.86 3.89
N ASP A 130 6.91 1.49 3.17
CA ASP A 130 7.31 1.02 1.84
C ASP A 130 7.93 -0.40 1.89
N ALA A 131 8.70 -0.76 2.92
CA ALA A 131 9.21 -2.13 3.05
C ALA A 131 8.09 -3.16 3.27
N ALA A 132 7.04 -2.80 4.03
CA ALA A 132 5.89 -3.66 4.24
C ALA A 132 5.02 -3.79 2.98
N ALA A 133 4.78 -2.67 2.28
CA ALA A 133 4.06 -2.62 1.02
C ALA A 133 4.78 -3.43 -0.06
N LEU A 134 6.09 -3.17 -0.27
CA LEU A 134 6.90 -3.87 -1.26
C LEU A 134 6.96 -5.38 -0.99
N ALA A 135 7.08 -5.81 0.26
CA ALA A 135 7.05 -7.23 0.61
C ALA A 135 5.71 -7.88 0.24
N SER A 136 4.59 -7.18 0.51
CA SER A 136 3.24 -7.64 0.15
C SER A 136 3.05 -7.71 -1.36
N GLN A 137 3.48 -6.68 -2.09
CA GLN A 137 3.38 -6.63 -3.54
C GLN A 137 4.25 -7.68 -4.23
N GLN A 138 5.48 -7.91 -3.77
CA GLN A 138 6.35 -8.96 -4.27
C GLN A 138 5.73 -10.35 -4.08
N ALA A 139 5.11 -10.59 -2.91
CA ALA A 139 4.39 -11.82 -2.64
C ALA A 139 3.21 -12.00 -3.62
N VAL A 140 2.38 -10.97 -3.79
CA VAL A 140 1.28 -10.97 -4.78
C VAL A 140 1.82 -11.28 -6.17
N PHE A 141 2.83 -10.54 -6.64
CA PHE A 141 3.37 -10.67 -7.99
C PHE A 141 3.85 -12.08 -8.34
N LYS A 142 4.41 -12.82 -7.38
CA LYS A 142 4.96 -14.16 -7.57
C LYS A 142 3.96 -15.11 -8.25
N ASN A 143 2.76 -15.26 -7.66
CA ASN A 143 1.74 -16.18 -8.14
C ASN A 143 0.45 -15.50 -8.61
N CYS A 144 0.41 -14.15 -8.69
CA CYS A 144 -0.77 -13.41 -9.18
C CYS A 144 -1.35 -14.06 -10.44
N SER A 145 -2.62 -14.45 -10.36
CA SER A 145 -3.34 -15.16 -11.43
C SER A 145 -3.95 -14.24 -12.48
N TYR A 146 -4.10 -12.94 -12.19
CA TYR A 146 -4.65 -11.98 -13.16
C TYR A 146 -3.52 -11.27 -13.93
N GLY A 147 -3.42 -11.56 -15.23
CA GLY A 147 -2.35 -11.11 -16.10
C GLY A 147 -2.12 -9.59 -16.13
N PRO A 148 -3.17 -8.76 -16.36
CA PRO A 148 -3.04 -7.31 -16.38
C PRO A 148 -2.46 -6.75 -15.09
N TYR A 149 -2.96 -7.21 -13.94
CA TYR A 149 -2.49 -6.77 -12.64
C TYR A 149 -1.04 -7.20 -12.38
N LYS A 150 -0.69 -8.46 -12.69
CA LYS A 150 0.69 -8.96 -12.61
C LYS A 150 1.66 -8.10 -13.42
N ARG A 151 1.28 -7.67 -14.62
CA ARG A 151 2.11 -6.82 -15.49
C ARG A 151 2.32 -5.42 -14.90
N ILE A 152 1.29 -4.82 -14.31
CA ILE A 152 1.40 -3.52 -13.62
C ILE A 152 2.27 -3.65 -12.36
N LEU A 153 2.05 -4.68 -11.54
CA LEU A 153 2.86 -4.93 -10.33
C LEU A 153 4.35 -5.04 -10.63
N ARG A 154 4.74 -5.66 -11.75
CA ARG A 154 6.15 -5.73 -12.16
C ARG A 154 6.80 -4.35 -12.26
N ARG A 155 6.05 -3.36 -12.75
CA ARG A 155 6.52 -1.98 -12.89
C ARG A 155 6.55 -1.30 -11.53
N ILE A 156 5.46 -1.38 -10.76
CA ILE A 156 5.35 -0.78 -9.42
C ILE A 156 6.49 -1.26 -8.52
N ILE A 157 6.69 -2.58 -8.41
CA ILE A 157 7.75 -3.18 -7.58
C ILE A 157 9.15 -2.68 -7.98
N ALA A 158 9.40 -2.47 -9.28
CA ALA A 158 10.69 -1.97 -9.75
C ALA A 158 10.91 -0.50 -9.32
N GLU A 159 9.87 0.32 -9.35
CA GLU A 159 9.90 1.74 -8.99
C GLU A 159 9.96 1.92 -7.45
N GLU A 160 9.12 1.21 -6.69
CA GLU A 160 9.08 1.26 -5.21
C GLU A 160 10.38 0.80 -4.54
N GLY A 161 11.11 -0.13 -5.17
CA GLY A 161 12.42 -0.54 -4.69
C GLY A 161 13.42 0.62 -4.62
N PHE A 162 13.24 1.71 -5.38
CA PHE A 162 14.02 2.93 -5.24
C PHE A 162 13.58 3.79 -4.05
N HIS A 163 12.28 3.87 -3.78
CA HIS A 163 11.73 4.65 -2.67
C HIS A 163 12.18 4.08 -1.32
N MET A 164 12.04 2.75 -1.14
CA MET A 164 12.48 2.04 0.06
C MET A 164 13.99 2.24 0.33
N ARG A 165 14.82 2.16 -0.71
CA ARG A 165 16.27 2.39 -0.59
C ARG A 165 16.61 3.82 -0.19
N ASN A 166 15.87 4.80 -0.72
CA ASN A 166 16.03 6.18 -0.29
C ASN A 166 15.61 6.37 1.19
N GLY A 167 14.53 5.72 1.63
CA GLY A 167 14.11 5.70 3.03
C GLY A 167 15.22 5.16 3.95
N GLU A 168 15.82 4.02 3.57
CA GLU A 168 16.97 3.42 4.27
C GLU A 168 18.16 4.38 4.36
N GLU A 169 18.54 5.01 3.24
CA GLU A 169 19.64 5.97 3.21
C GLU A 169 19.40 7.17 4.14
N LEU A 170 18.18 7.71 4.13
CA LEU A 170 17.80 8.82 5.01
C LEU A 170 17.79 8.40 6.47
N LEU A 171 17.29 7.22 6.81
CA LEU A 171 17.33 6.69 8.17
C LEU A 171 18.77 6.58 8.68
N LEU A 172 19.69 6.04 7.87
CA LEU A 172 21.10 5.95 8.23
C LEU A 172 21.78 7.32 8.38
N LYS A 173 21.35 8.33 7.62
CA LYS A 173 21.80 9.72 7.81
C LYS A 173 21.31 10.29 9.14
N MET A 174 20.06 10.03 9.52
CA MET A 174 19.53 10.46 10.81
C MET A 174 20.23 9.76 11.97
N ALA A 175 20.51 8.46 11.84
CA ALA A 175 21.24 7.66 12.83
C ALA A 175 22.64 8.23 13.13
N LYS A 176 23.34 8.72 12.10
CA LYS A 176 24.69 9.33 12.20
C LYS A 176 24.65 10.84 12.39
N GLY A 177 23.46 11.42 12.53
CA GLY A 177 23.24 12.85 12.61
C GLY A 177 23.48 13.41 14.01
N THR A 178 22.95 14.60 14.23
CA THR A 178 22.87 15.21 15.57
C THR A 178 21.92 14.43 16.48
N ALA A 179 22.02 14.63 17.79
CA ALA A 179 21.09 14.03 18.76
C ALA A 179 19.62 14.35 18.43
N GLN A 180 19.32 15.59 17.99
CA GLN A 180 17.97 15.99 17.59
C GLN A 180 17.47 15.23 16.34
N GLN A 181 18.36 14.93 15.39
CA GLN A 181 17.99 14.14 14.21
C GLN A 181 17.77 12.67 14.57
N HIS A 182 18.61 12.10 15.41
CA HIS A 182 18.43 10.73 15.91
C HIS A 182 17.10 10.60 16.66
N GLU A 183 16.82 11.50 17.60
CA GLU A 183 15.56 11.54 18.36
C GLU A 183 14.33 11.71 17.45
N MET A 184 14.38 12.63 16.49
CA MET A 184 13.29 12.81 15.52
C MET A 184 13.01 11.55 14.70
N MET A 185 14.04 10.77 14.37
CA MET A 185 13.88 9.50 13.67
C MET A 185 13.32 8.42 14.61
N GLN A 186 13.77 8.35 15.85
CA GLN A 186 13.21 7.45 16.86
C GLN A 186 11.71 7.71 17.06
N GLU A 187 11.29 8.97 17.21
CA GLU A 187 9.87 9.33 17.30
C GLU A 187 9.05 8.91 16.06
N GLY A 188 9.68 8.89 14.88
CA GLY A 188 9.09 8.36 13.66
C GLY A 188 8.91 6.85 13.74
N ILE A 189 9.94 6.11 14.14
CA ILE A 189 9.86 4.65 14.33
C ILE A 189 8.80 4.29 15.36
N ASP A 190 8.75 5.01 16.48
CA ASP A 190 7.80 4.79 17.57
C ASP A 190 6.34 4.88 17.08
N ARG A 191 6.06 5.80 16.15
CA ARG A 191 4.71 6.00 15.62
C ARG A 191 4.36 5.10 14.44
N TRP A 192 5.34 4.70 13.63
CA TRP A 192 5.09 3.99 12.37
C TRP A 192 5.38 2.49 12.42
N TRP A 193 6.05 1.97 13.45
CA TRP A 193 6.31 0.54 13.59
C TRP A 193 5.01 -0.29 13.54
N TRP A 194 4.10 -0.08 14.49
CA TRP A 194 2.86 -0.86 14.57
C TRP A 194 1.94 -0.66 13.37
N PRO A 195 1.72 0.56 12.84
CA PRO A 195 0.98 0.74 11.58
C PRO A 195 1.56 -0.07 10.41
N SER A 196 2.90 -0.15 10.30
CA SER A 196 3.58 -0.92 9.25
C SER A 196 3.41 -2.43 9.45
N VAL A 197 3.46 -2.91 10.70
CA VAL A 197 3.21 -4.32 11.03
C VAL A 197 1.75 -4.70 10.77
N GLN A 198 0.80 -3.81 11.07
CA GLN A 198 -0.63 -3.98 10.84
C GLN A 198 -1.01 -3.97 9.35
N LEU A 199 -0.16 -3.39 8.48
CA LEU A 199 -0.40 -3.30 7.02
C LEU A 199 -0.64 -4.68 6.40
N PHE A 200 0.06 -5.71 6.89
CA PHE A 200 -0.11 -7.09 6.43
C PHE A 200 -1.50 -7.67 6.76
N GLY A 201 -2.25 -7.05 7.67
CA GLY A 201 -3.57 -7.52 8.11
C GLY A 201 -3.51 -8.65 9.15
N PRO A 202 -4.68 -9.07 9.68
CA PRO A 202 -4.79 -10.15 10.65
C PRO A 202 -4.43 -11.50 10.03
N ASP A 203 -4.28 -12.53 10.86
CA ASP A 203 -3.95 -13.88 10.40
C ASP A 203 -4.92 -14.39 9.34
N THR A 204 -4.33 -15.06 8.36
CA THR A 204 -5.04 -15.51 7.18
C THR A 204 -6.05 -16.59 7.54
N ARG A 205 -7.31 -16.37 7.14
CA ARG A 205 -8.36 -17.37 7.35
C ARG A 205 -8.12 -18.62 6.50
N PRO A 206 -8.52 -19.81 6.97
CA PRO A 206 -8.40 -21.04 6.18
C PRO A 206 -9.15 -21.02 4.84
N ASP A 207 -10.23 -20.23 4.75
CA ASP A 207 -11.11 -20.10 3.59
C ASP A 207 -10.84 -18.83 2.76
N ASP A 208 -9.64 -18.26 2.85
CA ASP A 208 -9.28 -17.03 2.14
C ASP A 208 -9.30 -17.23 0.61
N VAL A 209 -10.31 -16.65 -0.04
CA VAL A 209 -10.51 -16.70 -1.49
C VAL A 209 -9.37 -16.04 -2.26
N LEU A 210 -8.68 -15.06 -1.67
CA LEU A 210 -7.56 -14.38 -2.33
C LEU A 210 -6.37 -15.34 -2.49
N LEU A 211 -6.14 -16.23 -1.53
CA LEU A 211 -5.15 -17.29 -1.64
C LEU A 211 -5.63 -18.43 -2.55
N ARG A 212 -6.88 -18.87 -2.38
CA ARG A 212 -7.47 -19.95 -3.19
C ARG A 212 -7.35 -19.66 -4.68
N TRP A 213 -7.52 -18.40 -5.09
CA TRP A 213 -7.45 -18.00 -6.49
C TRP A 213 -6.14 -17.32 -6.88
N HIS A 214 -5.11 -17.39 -6.03
CA HIS A 214 -3.79 -16.81 -6.27
C HIS A 214 -3.84 -15.31 -6.65
N ILE A 215 -4.80 -14.57 -6.10
CA ILE A 215 -4.83 -13.09 -6.14
C ILE A 215 -3.81 -12.55 -5.15
N LYS A 216 -3.69 -13.21 -4.00
CA LYS A 216 -2.62 -13.13 -3.02
C LYS A 216 -1.89 -14.48 -3.03
N SER A 217 -0.59 -14.50 -2.73
CA SER A 217 0.22 -15.73 -2.84
C SER A 217 0.74 -16.29 -1.52
N GLU A 218 0.68 -15.53 -0.43
CA GLU A 218 1.28 -15.90 0.85
C GLU A 218 0.40 -15.47 2.03
N ARG A 219 0.56 -16.10 3.19
CA ARG A 219 -0.23 -15.76 4.39
C ARG A 219 0.26 -14.44 5.01
N ASN A 220 -0.65 -13.67 5.61
CA ASN A 220 -0.39 -12.38 6.25
C ASN A 220 0.65 -12.52 7.36
N GLU A 221 0.49 -13.53 8.21
CA GLU A 221 1.40 -13.82 9.32
C GLU A 221 2.81 -14.20 8.86
N ASP A 222 2.97 -14.89 7.73
CA ASP A 222 4.28 -15.25 7.19
C ASP A 222 5.00 -13.99 6.65
N LEU A 223 4.26 -13.12 5.97
CA LEU A 223 4.81 -11.84 5.47
C LEU A 223 5.21 -10.92 6.62
N ARG A 224 4.35 -10.82 7.64
CA ARG A 224 4.59 -10.02 8.83
C ARG A 224 5.78 -10.53 9.63
N ASP A 225 5.90 -11.84 9.82
CA ASP A 225 7.08 -12.44 10.44
C ASP A 225 8.36 -12.09 9.67
N ARG A 226 8.39 -12.28 8.34
CA ARG A 226 9.56 -11.92 7.52
C ARG A 226 9.93 -10.44 7.63
N PHE A 227 8.94 -9.56 7.72
CA PHE A 227 9.16 -8.14 7.94
C PHE A 227 9.85 -7.91 9.30
N VAL A 228 9.35 -8.51 10.39
CA VAL A 228 9.98 -8.40 11.72
C VAL A 228 11.42 -8.93 11.70
N GLN A 229 11.64 -10.12 11.13
CA GLN A 229 12.98 -10.71 11.03
C GLN A 229 13.97 -9.82 10.27
N LYS A 230 13.49 -9.06 9.28
CA LYS A 230 14.33 -8.16 8.48
C LYS A 230 14.56 -6.82 9.18
N MET A 231 13.50 -6.19 9.69
CA MET A 231 13.55 -4.80 10.12
C MET A 231 14.15 -4.63 11.51
N VAL A 232 13.90 -5.56 12.44
CA VAL A 232 14.43 -5.45 13.82
C VAL A 232 15.97 -5.41 13.83
N PRO A 233 16.71 -6.32 13.17
CA PRO A 233 18.17 -6.23 13.11
C PRO A 233 18.68 -4.95 12.46
N GLN A 234 18.01 -4.46 11.41
CA GLN A 234 18.44 -3.26 10.68
C GLN A 234 18.31 -2.00 11.55
N LEU A 235 17.16 -1.83 12.22
CA LEU A 235 16.90 -0.67 13.08
C LEU A 235 17.77 -0.69 14.33
N THR A 236 17.93 -1.86 14.97
CA THR A 236 18.81 -2.02 16.14
C THR A 236 20.28 -1.78 15.80
N ALA A 237 20.76 -2.29 14.65
CA ALA A 237 22.12 -2.01 14.18
C ALA A 237 22.35 -0.54 13.84
N ALA A 238 21.30 0.19 13.45
CA ALA A 238 21.33 1.64 13.25
C ALA A 238 21.24 2.45 14.55
N GLY A 239 21.11 1.78 15.72
CA GLY A 239 21.06 2.42 17.02
C GLY A 239 19.67 2.96 17.41
N PHE A 240 18.60 2.40 16.84
CA PHE A 240 17.22 2.69 17.22
C PHE A 240 16.61 1.56 18.04
N THR A 241 15.59 1.90 18.83
CA THR A 241 14.75 0.94 19.55
C THR A 241 13.44 0.67 18.81
N ILE A 242 12.85 -0.50 19.04
CA ILE A 242 11.52 -0.84 18.52
C ILE A 242 10.49 -0.59 19.64
N PRO A 243 9.34 0.05 19.37
CA PRO A 243 8.32 0.35 20.38
C PRO A 243 7.46 -0.89 20.71
N ASP A 244 8.12 -2.00 21.04
CA ASP A 244 7.52 -3.28 21.37
C ASP A 244 8.21 -3.83 22.65
N PRO A 245 7.62 -3.62 23.83
CA PRO A 245 8.23 -4.03 25.10
C PRO A 245 8.40 -5.55 25.24
N ASP A 246 7.62 -6.34 24.52
CA ASP A 246 7.66 -7.80 24.55
C ASP A 246 8.54 -8.39 23.44
N LEU A 247 9.13 -7.53 22.59
CA LEU A 247 10.06 -7.93 21.54
C LEU A 247 11.31 -8.58 22.15
N HIS A 248 11.56 -9.83 21.77
CA HIS A 248 12.74 -10.55 22.20
C HIS A 248 13.27 -11.47 21.09
N GLN A 249 14.54 -11.84 21.18
CA GLN A 249 15.10 -12.89 20.35
C GLN A 249 14.93 -14.21 21.09
N ASP A 250 14.26 -15.17 20.47
CA ASP A 250 14.14 -16.53 20.97
C ASP A 250 15.54 -17.17 21.03
N PRO A 251 16.00 -17.61 22.22
CA PRO A 251 17.34 -18.17 22.39
C PRO A 251 17.54 -19.51 21.68
N GLU A 252 16.48 -20.26 21.40
CA GLU A 252 16.57 -21.56 20.74
C GLU A 252 16.62 -21.43 19.22
N THR A 253 15.79 -20.57 18.65
CA THR A 253 15.67 -20.41 17.19
C THR A 253 16.47 -19.24 16.63
N GLY A 254 16.89 -18.30 17.47
CA GLY A 254 17.55 -17.06 17.08
C GLY A 254 16.63 -16.06 16.35
N ARG A 255 15.32 -16.33 16.34
CA ARG A 255 14.32 -15.51 15.63
C ARG A 255 13.78 -14.42 16.54
N TRP A 256 13.39 -13.29 15.96
CA TRP A 256 12.71 -12.22 16.68
C TRP A 256 11.22 -12.55 16.86
N VAL A 257 10.72 -12.43 18.08
CA VAL A 257 9.32 -12.65 18.45
C VAL A 257 8.73 -11.31 18.87
N SER A 258 7.76 -10.82 18.11
CA SER A 258 7.04 -9.58 18.44
C SER A 258 5.99 -9.79 19.54
N GLY A 259 5.66 -8.72 20.24
CA GLY A 259 4.53 -8.66 21.17
C GLY A 259 3.17 -8.76 20.47
N GLU A 260 2.12 -8.61 21.27
CA GLU A 260 0.74 -8.63 20.79
C GLU A 260 0.43 -7.40 19.91
N ILE A 261 -0.20 -7.64 18.76
CA ILE A 261 -0.63 -6.59 17.85
C ILE A 261 -2.02 -6.12 18.26
N ASP A 262 -2.18 -4.81 18.51
CA ASP A 262 -3.50 -4.21 18.67
C ASP A 262 -4.25 -4.20 17.33
N TRP A 263 -5.21 -5.12 17.17
CA TRP A 263 -6.05 -5.18 15.98
C TRP A 263 -7.23 -4.21 16.00
N ASP A 264 -7.57 -3.61 17.13
CA ASP A 264 -8.69 -2.66 17.21
C ASP A 264 -8.34 -1.33 16.54
N ALA A 265 -7.08 -0.90 16.63
CA ALA A 265 -6.56 0.21 15.82
C ALA A 265 -6.73 -0.02 14.31
N LEU A 266 -6.42 -1.23 13.83
CA LEU A 266 -6.62 -1.61 12.42
C LEU A 266 -8.11 -1.61 12.05
N LYS A 267 -8.98 -2.21 12.87
CA LYS A 267 -10.44 -2.21 12.64
C LYS A 267 -11.01 -0.78 12.57
N ALA A 268 -10.53 0.11 13.45
CA ALA A 268 -10.93 1.51 13.44
C ALA A 268 -10.49 2.20 12.15
N ALA A 269 -9.25 2.01 11.70
CA ALA A 269 -8.74 2.56 10.44
C ALA A 269 -9.56 2.09 9.23
N ILE A 270 -9.77 0.77 9.08
CA ILE A 270 -10.57 0.18 7.99
C ILE A 270 -12.00 0.75 7.98
N ALA A 271 -12.56 1.03 9.15
CA ALA A 271 -13.90 1.62 9.27
C ALA A 271 -13.91 3.16 9.11
N GLY A 272 -12.84 3.77 8.59
CA GLY A 272 -12.72 5.22 8.36
C GLY A 272 -12.56 6.05 9.64
N ARG A 273 -12.23 5.42 10.77
CA ARG A 273 -12.10 6.05 12.10
C ARG A 273 -10.68 5.99 12.67
N GLY A 274 -9.68 5.75 11.82
CA GLY A 274 -8.27 5.90 12.20
C GLY A 274 -7.92 7.37 12.50
N PRO A 275 -6.75 7.64 13.13
CA PRO A 275 -6.46 8.91 13.80
C PRO A 275 -6.59 10.18 12.96
N ASP A 276 -6.30 10.11 11.65
CA ASP A 276 -6.32 11.25 10.72
C ASP A 276 -7.29 11.05 9.54
N SER A 277 -8.09 9.97 9.55
CA SER A 277 -8.97 9.57 8.43
C SER A 277 -9.88 10.68 7.94
N ALA A 278 -10.56 11.37 8.87
CA ALA A 278 -11.54 12.40 8.54
C ALA A 278 -10.89 13.57 7.80
N ARG A 279 -9.70 14.00 8.24
CA ARG A 279 -8.94 15.05 7.55
C ARG A 279 -8.52 14.60 6.17
N ARG A 280 -7.94 13.40 6.05
CA ARG A 280 -7.42 12.86 4.78
C ARG A 280 -8.50 12.79 3.70
N LEU A 281 -9.65 12.21 4.04
CA LEU A 281 -10.80 12.12 3.13
C LEU A 281 -11.35 13.52 2.79
N ASN A 282 -11.48 14.40 3.78
CA ASN A 282 -11.99 15.75 3.55
C ASN A 282 -11.05 16.57 2.64
N ASP A 283 -9.74 16.51 2.86
CA ASP A 283 -8.76 17.24 2.05
C ASP A 283 -8.76 16.73 0.59
N ALA A 284 -8.83 15.41 0.40
CA ALA A 284 -8.95 14.81 -0.94
C ALA A 284 -10.27 15.22 -1.62
N ARG A 285 -11.39 15.19 -0.89
CA ARG A 285 -12.70 15.59 -1.40
C ARG A 285 -12.75 17.08 -1.76
N LEU A 286 -12.19 17.96 -0.93
CA LEU A 286 -12.11 19.40 -1.24
C LEU A 286 -11.25 19.67 -2.48
N ALA A 287 -10.15 18.93 -2.67
CA ALA A 287 -9.34 19.03 -3.88
C ALA A 287 -10.12 18.57 -5.13
N TRP A 288 -10.88 17.46 -5.01
CA TRP A 288 -11.74 16.97 -6.08
C TRP A 288 -12.85 17.97 -6.42
N ASP A 289 -13.61 18.43 -5.43
CA ASP A 289 -14.72 19.37 -5.59
C ASP A 289 -14.23 20.71 -6.15
N GLY A 290 -13.11 21.23 -5.64
CA GLY A 290 -12.50 22.48 -6.11
C GLY A 290 -12.02 22.43 -7.56
N ALA A 291 -11.73 21.23 -8.08
CA ALA A 291 -11.35 21.00 -9.47
C ALA A 291 -12.53 20.65 -10.40
N ALA A 292 -13.78 20.70 -9.91
CA ALA A 292 -14.97 20.34 -10.71
C ALA A 292 -15.09 21.17 -11.99
N TRP A 293 -14.81 22.48 -11.92
CA TRP A 293 -14.87 23.36 -13.09
C TRP A 293 -13.90 22.96 -14.21
N VAL A 294 -12.72 22.41 -13.86
CA VAL A 294 -11.74 21.93 -14.85
C VAL A 294 -12.29 20.70 -15.57
N ARG A 295 -12.86 19.75 -14.82
CA ARG A 295 -13.46 18.54 -15.40
C ARG A 295 -14.62 18.90 -16.33
N SER A 296 -15.53 19.76 -15.89
CA SER A 296 -16.64 20.24 -16.73
C SER A 296 -16.16 20.93 -18.01
N ALA A 297 -15.12 21.77 -17.93
CA ALA A 297 -14.56 22.42 -19.11
C ALA A 297 -13.92 21.44 -20.10
N LEU A 298 -13.28 20.37 -19.60
CA LEU A 298 -12.72 19.31 -20.44
C LEU A 298 -13.81 18.48 -21.13
N ASP A 299 -14.90 18.16 -20.42
CA ASP A 299 -16.04 17.42 -20.97
C ASP A 299 -16.75 18.22 -22.07
N GLU A 300 -16.97 19.52 -21.86
CA GLU A 300 -17.53 20.43 -22.88
C GLU A 300 -16.64 20.50 -24.13
N ALA A 301 -15.32 20.63 -23.95
CA ALA A 301 -14.38 20.67 -25.07
C ALA A 301 -14.35 19.35 -25.87
N ALA A 302 -14.46 18.21 -25.19
CA ALA A 302 -14.55 16.90 -25.82
C ALA A 302 -15.85 16.75 -26.62
N ALA A 303 -16.98 17.20 -26.08
CA ALA A 303 -18.27 17.16 -26.75
C ALA A 303 -18.34 18.04 -28.02
N VAL A 304 -17.63 19.17 -28.04
CA VAL A 304 -17.52 20.04 -29.23
C VAL A 304 -16.64 19.41 -30.32
N SER A 305 -15.74 18.51 -29.96
CA SER A 305 -14.76 17.89 -30.87
C SER A 305 -15.22 16.55 -31.45
N ALA A 306 -16.36 16.01 -31.00
CA ALA A 306 -16.95 14.74 -31.43
C ALA A 306 -18.06 14.96 -32.47
#